data_AF-A0AAD1Z5F7-F1
#
_entry.id   AF-A0AAD1Z5F7-F1
#
_cell.length_a   1.000
_cell.length_b   1.000
_cell.length_c   1.000
_cell.angle_alpha   90.00
_cell.angle_beta   90.00
_cell.angle_gamma   90.00
#
_symmetry.space_group_name_H-M   'P 1'
#
loop_
_entity.id
_entity.type
_entity.pdbx_description
1 polymer ?
#
loop_
_entity_poly.entity_id
_entity_poly.type
_entity_poly.pdbx_seq_one_letter_code
_entity_poly.pdbx_strand_id
1 'polypeptide(L)'
;MFLHFGTNTFTDLDWGAGHVDPSVFNPTALNASQWANVAKDNGFLRVILTVKHCDGFCLWPSQYTDYSVKSSSWRNGTGDVVKELTEAAKSAGVPLGVYLSPWD
;
A
#
# COMPACT_ATOMS: atom_id res chain seq x y z
N MET A 1 6.53 -2.22 -12.70
CA MET A 1 5.12 -2.38 -12.28
C MET A 1 4.76 -1.28 -11.30
N PHE A 2 3.66 -0.57 -11.52
CA PHE A 2 3.16 0.44 -10.59
C PHE A 2 1.93 -0.14 -9.89
N LEU A 3 1.92 -0.11 -8.55
CA LEU A 3 0.86 -0.64 -7.72
C LEU A 3 0.09 0.53 -7.09
N HIS A 4 -1.12 0.76 -7.58
CA HIS A 4 -2.11 1.61 -6.93
C HIS A 4 -2.93 0.73 -5.98
N PHE A 5 -2.78 0.97 -4.69
CA PHE A 5 -3.45 0.21 -3.64
C PHE A 5 -3.67 1.13 -2.44
N GLY A 6 -4.85 1.07 -1.82
CA GLY A 6 -5.21 1.93 -0.70
C GLY A 6 -6.70 1.89 -0.41
N THR A 7 -7.20 2.85 0.36
CA THR A 7 -8.64 3.00 0.69
C THR A 7 -9.51 3.06 -0.56
N ASN A 8 -9.03 3.73 -1.62
CA ASN A 8 -9.67 3.84 -2.93
C ASN A 8 -9.98 2.48 -3.59
N THR A 9 -9.16 1.45 -3.34
CA THR A 9 -9.42 0.08 -3.80
C THR A 9 -10.71 -0.50 -3.22
N PHE A 10 -11.14 -0.03 -2.04
CA PHE A 10 -12.32 -0.52 -1.32
C PHE A 10 -13.54 0.38 -1.47
N THR A 11 -13.36 1.61 -1.95
CA THR A 11 -14.45 2.58 -2.16
C THR A 11 -14.85 2.73 -3.63
N ASP A 12 -14.15 2.05 -4.55
CA ASP A 12 -14.38 2.14 -6.00
C ASP A 12 -14.27 3.58 -6.54
N LEU A 13 -13.26 4.31 -6.04
CA LEU A 13 -12.97 5.69 -6.42
C LEU A 13 -11.54 5.82 -6.96
N ASP A 14 -11.36 6.54 -8.06
CA ASP A 14 -10.01 6.85 -8.57
C ASP A 14 -9.31 7.92 -7.70
N TRP A 15 -10.08 8.88 -7.17
CA TRP A 15 -9.62 9.92 -6.24
C TRP A 15 -10.52 9.95 -5.01
N GLY A 16 -10.00 9.52 -3.87
CA GLY A 16 -10.70 9.57 -2.59
C GLY A 16 -10.84 11.00 -2.06
N ALA A 17 -11.89 11.23 -1.27
CA ALA A 17 -12.21 12.55 -0.73
C ALA A 17 -11.32 12.98 0.47
N GLY A 18 -10.45 12.10 0.97
CA GLY A 18 -9.48 12.37 2.03
C GLY A 18 -9.93 12.09 3.48
N HIS A 19 -11.17 11.64 3.67
CA HIS A 19 -11.79 11.48 5.00
C HIS A 19 -12.63 10.19 5.08
N VAL A 20 -12.31 9.22 4.23
CA VAL A 20 -12.90 7.89 4.24
C VAL A 20 -12.47 7.17 5.52
N ASP A 21 -13.39 6.52 6.23
CA ASP A 21 -13.09 5.80 7.48
C ASP A 21 -11.98 4.75 7.28
N PRO A 22 -10.85 4.80 8.02
CA PRO A 22 -9.75 3.83 7.89
C PRO A 22 -10.16 2.35 7.96
N SER A 23 -11.29 2.03 8.60
CA SER A 23 -11.80 0.66 8.70
C SER A 23 -12.20 0.03 7.37
N VAL A 24 -12.45 0.82 6.31
CA VAL A 24 -12.68 0.26 4.96
C VAL A 24 -11.46 -0.43 4.39
N PHE A 25 -10.25 -0.04 4.85
CA PHE A 25 -9.02 -0.71 4.45
C PHE A 25 -8.91 -2.04 5.18
N ASN A 26 -9.40 -3.11 4.55
CA ASN A 26 -9.39 -4.45 5.14
C ASN A 26 -9.22 -5.56 4.08
N PRO A 27 -8.04 -5.65 3.41
CA PRO A 27 -7.79 -6.72 2.46
C PRO A 27 -7.78 -8.07 3.19
N THR A 28 -8.55 -9.03 2.67
CA THR A 28 -8.77 -10.34 3.32
C THR A 28 -7.64 -11.34 3.07
N ALA A 29 -6.89 -11.19 1.97
CA ALA A 29 -5.85 -12.12 1.55
C ALA A 29 -4.63 -11.40 0.96
N LEU A 30 -4.24 -10.25 1.54
CA LEU A 30 -3.06 -9.51 1.08
C LEU A 30 -1.82 -10.41 1.17
N ASN A 31 -1.10 -10.53 0.05
CA ASN A 31 0.14 -11.29 -0.05
C ASN A 31 1.14 -10.53 -0.94
N ALA A 32 2.01 -9.73 -0.32
CA ALA A 32 2.98 -8.92 -1.05
C ALA A 32 4.03 -9.77 -1.80
N SER A 33 4.33 -10.99 -1.32
CA SER A 33 5.19 -11.95 -2.04
C SER A 33 4.58 -12.36 -3.38
N GLN A 34 3.26 -12.49 -3.45
CA GLN A 34 2.59 -12.76 -4.71
C GLN A 34 2.77 -11.61 -5.71
N TRP A 35 2.69 -10.35 -5.26
CA TRP A 35 2.97 -9.18 -6.12
C TRP A 35 4.42 -9.15 -6.61
N ALA A 36 5.38 -9.36 -5.70
CA ALA A 36 6.80 -9.36 -6.04
C ALA A 36 7.17 -10.49 -7.01
N ASN A 37 6.62 -11.69 -6.83
CA ASN A 37 6.82 -12.81 -7.75
C ASN A 37 6.22 -12.53 -9.12
N VAL A 38 4.99 -12.00 -9.20
CA VAL A 38 4.40 -11.56 -10.48
C VAL A 38 5.29 -10.54 -11.17
N ALA A 39 5.87 -9.59 -10.42
CA ALA A 39 6.79 -8.60 -10.97
C ALA A 39 8.03 -9.28 -11.61
N LYS A 40 8.64 -10.19 -10.87
CA LYS A 40 9.83 -10.94 -11.29
C LYS A 40 9.55 -11.81 -12.51
N ASP A 41 8.50 -12.62 -12.45
CA ASP A 41 8.17 -13.63 -13.45
C ASP A 41 7.77 -13.01 -14.79
N ASN A 42 7.29 -11.77 -14.79
CA ASN A 42 6.93 -11.00 -15.98
C ASN A 42 8.01 -9.98 -16.40
N GLY A 43 9.22 -10.06 -15.84
CA GLY A 43 10.36 -9.27 -16.29
C GLY A 43 10.31 -7.79 -15.92
N PHE A 44 9.51 -7.38 -14.93
CA PHE A 44 9.50 -5.99 -14.47
C PHE A 44 10.81 -5.65 -13.76
N LEU A 45 11.46 -4.56 -14.18
CA LEU A 45 12.73 -4.10 -13.62
C LEU A 45 12.61 -3.46 -12.23
N ARG A 46 11.40 -3.05 -11.83
CA ARG A 46 11.09 -2.49 -10.51
C ARG A 46 9.61 -2.52 -10.20
N VAL A 47 9.29 -2.42 -8.92
CA VAL A 47 7.94 -2.13 -8.40
C VAL A 47 7.93 -0.71 -7.82
N ILE A 48 6.82 0.02 -8.00
CA ILE A 48 6.56 1.30 -7.34
C ILE A 48 5.21 1.19 -6.64
N LEU A 49 5.15 1.44 -5.33
CA LEU A 49 3.92 1.39 -4.53
C LEU A 49 3.43 2.80 -4.20
N THR A 50 2.12 3.04 -4.35
CA THR A 50 1.46 4.23 -3.78
C THR A 50 1.40 4.11 -2.25
N VAL A 51 2.46 4.55 -1.56
CA VAL A 51 2.51 4.48 -0.08
C VAL A 51 1.51 5.46 0.54
N LYS A 52 1.22 6.57 -0.16
CA LYS A 52 0.12 7.50 0.12
C LYS A 52 -0.39 8.08 -1.21
N HIS A 53 -1.69 8.04 -1.44
CA HIS A 53 -2.33 8.68 -2.59
C HIS A 53 -2.82 10.10 -2.25
N CYS A 54 -3.59 10.75 -3.13
CA CYS A 54 -4.11 12.10 -2.90
C CYS A 54 -5.16 12.16 -1.78
N ASP A 55 -5.75 11.02 -1.39
CA ASP A 55 -6.63 10.90 -0.23
C ASP A 55 -5.89 10.92 1.12
N GLY A 56 -4.55 10.87 1.13
CA GLY A 56 -3.77 10.98 2.36
C GLY A 56 -3.62 9.69 3.18
N PHE A 57 -4.29 8.58 2.84
CA PHE A 57 -4.20 7.36 3.63
C PHE A 57 -2.82 6.70 3.50
N CYS A 58 -2.10 6.57 4.62
CA CYS A 58 -0.74 6.02 4.64
C CYS A 58 -0.76 4.49 4.82
N LEU A 59 -0.08 3.78 3.91
CA LEU A 59 0.03 2.30 3.92
C LEU A 59 1.05 1.72 4.92
N TRP A 60 1.65 2.58 5.75
CA TRP A 60 2.57 2.24 6.83
C TRP A 60 2.09 2.88 8.13
N PRO A 61 2.43 2.35 9.32
CA PRO A 61 2.02 2.92 10.60
C PRO A 61 2.80 4.22 10.89
N SER A 62 2.39 5.30 10.22
CA SER A 62 3.06 6.61 10.31
C SER A 62 3.03 7.17 11.73
N GLN A 63 4.16 7.74 12.14
CA GLN A 63 4.28 8.47 13.40
C GLN A 63 3.65 9.88 13.32
N TYR A 64 3.34 10.36 12.11
CA TYR A 64 2.96 11.76 11.87
C TYR A 64 1.48 11.98 11.59
N THR A 65 0.70 10.91 11.41
CA THR A 65 -0.75 10.99 11.19
C THR A 65 -1.44 9.74 11.72
N ASP A 66 -2.69 9.90 12.15
CA ASP A 66 -3.58 8.79 12.47
C ASP A 66 -4.30 8.24 11.24
N TYR A 67 -4.24 8.94 10.11
CA TYR A 67 -4.84 8.48 8.86
C TYR A 67 -3.91 7.49 8.13
N SER A 68 -3.81 6.29 8.69
CA SER A 68 -2.96 5.21 8.19
C SER A 68 -3.48 3.84 8.57
N VAL A 69 -2.80 2.79 8.09
CA VAL A 69 -3.07 1.38 8.45
C VAL A 69 -3.15 1.13 9.96
N LYS A 70 -2.50 1.95 10.80
CA LYS A 70 -2.58 1.80 12.26
C LYS A 70 -3.99 2.05 12.84
N SER A 71 -4.84 2.77 12.11
CA SER A 71 -6.23 3.05 12.47
C SER A 71 -7.23 2.13 11.74
N SER A 72 -6.74 1.21 10.90
CA SER A 72 -7.57 0.23 10.19
C SER A 72 -7.76 -1.05 11.02
N SER A 73 -8.77 -1.84 10.65
CA SER A 73 -8.97 -3.19 11.22
C SER A 73 -8.00 -4.22 10.63
N TRP A 74 -7.35 -3.91 9.50
CA TRP A 74 -6.42 -4.80 8.84
C TRP A 74 -5.25 -5.16 9.76
N ARG A 75 -5.01 -6.46 9.94
CA ARG A 75 -4.01 -7.01 10.89
C ARG A 75 -4.12 -6.38 12.28
N ASN A 76 -5.34 -6.10 12.75
CA ASN A 76 -5.60 -5.47 14.04
C ASN A 76 -4.84 -4.14 14.25
N GLY A 77 -4.69 -3.33 13.20
CA GLY A 77 -3.98 -2.05 13.26
C GLY A 77 -2.45 -2.17 13.38
N THR A 78 -1.90 -3.38 13.24
CA THR A 78 -0.44 -3.62 13.32
C THR A 78 0.22 -3.87 11.97
N GLY A 79 -0.57 -3.84 10.89
CA GLY A 79 -0.08 -4.10 9.54
C GLY A 79 0.80 -2.99 8.99
N ASP A 80 1.67 -3.36 8.06
CA ASP A 80 2.54 -2.43 7.33
C ASP A 80 2.76 -2.99 5.91
N VAL A 81 2.02 -2.45 4.94
CA VAL A 81 2.09 -2.91 3.54
C VAL A 81 3.45 -2.57 2.94
N VAL A 82 4.02 -1.42 3.33
CA VAL A 82 5.31 -0.95 2.83
C VAL A 82 6.42 -1.90 3.28
N LYS A 83 6.40 -2.32 4.55
CA LYS A 83 7.33 -3.32 5.08
C LYS A 83 7.14 -4.69 4.41
N GLU A 84 5.92 -5.20 4.33
CA GLU A 84 5.63 -6.49 3.67
C GLU A 84 6.13 -6.53 2.22
N LEU A 85 5.88 -5.47 1.45
CA LEU A 85 6.35 -5.38 0.07
C LEU A 85 7.86 -5.17 -0.03
N THR A 86 8.47 -4.43 0.90
CA THR A 86 9.94 -4.26 0.94
C THR A 86 10.65 -5.60 1.14
N GLU A 87 10.18 -6.41 2.10
CA GLU A 87 10.74 -7.73 2.40
C GLU A 87 10.51 -8.71 1.23
N ALA A 88 9.31 -8.71 0.63
CA ALA A 88 8.97 -9.51 -0.53
C ALA A 88 9.80 -9.14 -1.78
N ALA A 89 9.88 -7.86 -2.10
CA ALA A 89 10.62 -7.37 -3.26
C ALA A 89 12.13 -7.65 -3.13
N LYS A 90 12.70 -7.45 -1.93
CA LYS A 90 14.09 -7.83 -1.62
C LYS A 90 14.32 -9.32 -1.82
N SER A 91 13.42 -10.17 -1.33
CA SER A 91 13.52 -11.64 -1.48
C SER A 91 13.39 -12.09 -2.93
N ALA A 92 12.57 -11.42 -3.73
CA ALA A 92 12.41 -11.70 -5.15
C ALA A 92 13.54 -11.13 -6.02
N GLY A 93 14.41 -10.27 -5.48
CA GLY A 93 15.45 -9.57 -6.23
C GLY A 93 14.92 -8.43 -7.11
N VAL A 94 13.75 -7.87 -6.77
CA VAL A 94 13.11 -6.79 -7.54
C VAL A 94 13.28 -5.46 -6.79
N PRO A 95 13.85 -4.42 -7.40
CA PRO A 95 13.93 -3.09 -6.80
C PRO A 95 12.54 -2.50 -6.47
N LEU A 96 12.42 -1.89 -5.29
CA LEU A 96 11.21 -1.18 -4.85
C LEU A 96 11.43 0.34 -4.88
N GLY A 97 10.44 1.08 -5.38
CA GLY A 97 10.30 2.52 -5.22
C GLY A 97 8.98 2.86 -4.53
N VAL A 98 8.87 4.11 -4.07
CA VAL A 98 7.66 4.62 -3.40
C VAL A 98 7.09 5.81 -4.16
N TYR A 99 5.77 5.91 -4.16
CA TYR A 99 5.02 7.09 -4.57
C TYR A 99 4.33 7.67 -3.34
N LEU A 100 4.66 8.92 -3.02
CA LEU A 100 4.09 9.71 -1.94
C LEU A 100 3.47 10.95 -2.58
N SER A 101 2.14 11.02 -2.65
CA SER A 101 1.44 12.15 -3.25
C SER A 101 1.78 13.45 -2.52
N PRO A 102 2.20 14.53 -3.23
CA PRO A 102 2.33 15.86 -2.64
C PRO A 102 0.99 16.48 -2.25
N TRP A 103 -0.07 16.16 -2.98
CA TRP A 103 -1.43 16.53 -2.61
C TRP A 103 -1.94 15.56 -1.53
N ASP A 104 -2.48 16.13 -0.46
CA ASP A 104 -3.14 15.48 0.68
C ASP A 104 -4.50 16.18 0.89
#